data_AF-A0A538JU60-F1
#
_entry.id   AF-A0A538JU60-F1
#
_cell.length_a   1.000
_cell.length_b   1.000
_cell.length_c   1.000
_cell.angle_alpha   90.00
_cell.angle_beta   90.00
_cell.angle_gamma   90.00
#
_symmetry.space_group_name_H-M   'P 1'
#
loop_
_entity.id
_entity.type
_entity.pdbx_description
1 polymer ?
#
loop_
_entity_poly.entity_id
_entity_poly.type
_entity_poly.pdbx_seq_one_letter_code
_entity_poly.pdbx_strand_id
1 'polypeptide(L)'
;MRRQHDAGLDEHGRRPLTRLGLGHGVPGPPLVADWSSVTTRLPDMPVILGCAPNRRASNVSGGRDMKTSLGIWAFGSMATRFVPAGYKPGLANETTVERVRRAVEGLGDLIDGYEFHYPQELSEENLDQVRDALDGHDVYCLATGLHLDPRFGRGGLVSPDEATRAEALRRTLAAIDFAGELGAHFIIWPGIEGYNYPFQTPYRESWAWFVEGIGRAAERCRERGILLFLEHKNS
;
A
#
# COMPACT_ATOMS: atom_id res chain seq x y z
N MET A 1 24.58 -8.42 -61.58
CA MET A 1 25.11 -8.61 -60.22
C MET A 1 24.24 -9.65 -59.52
N ARG A 2 24.76 -10.86 -59.30
CA ARG A 2 24.01 -12.03 -58.78
C ARG A 2 23.72 -11.85 -57.29
N ARG A 3 22.47 -12.04 -56.85
CA ARG A 3 22.11 -12.14 -55.43
C ARG A 3 22.58 -13.50 -54.90
N GLN A 4 23.40 -13.51 -53.85
CA GLN A 4 23.72 -14.72 -53.11
C GLN A 4 22.49 -15.16 -52.30
N HIS A 5 22.10 -16.43 -52.44
CA HIS A 5 21.05 -17.07 -51.64
C HIS A 5 21.62 -17.42 -50.27
N ASP A 6 20.98 -16.92 -49.20
CA ASP A 6 21.28 -17.25 -47.80
C ASP A 6 20.63 -18.62 -47.48
N ALA A 7 21.43 -19.69 -47.45
CA ALA A 7 20.97 -21.06 -47.28
C ALA A 7 20.89 -21.43 -45.79
N GLY A 8 19.80 -21.03 -45.11
CA GLY A 8 19.66 -21.33 -43.68
C GLY A 8 18.29 -21.14 -43.04
N LEU A 9 17.21 -21.06 -43.83
CA LEU A 9 15.84 -20.91 -43.32
C LEU A 9 15.02 -22.18 -43.59
N ASP A 10 14.16 -22.56 -42.65
CA ASP A 10 13.19 -23.64 -42.85
C ASP A 10 12.04 -23.22 -43.78
N GLU A 11 11.16 -24.16 -44.12
CA GLU A 11 9.99 -23.97 -45.01
C GLU A 11 8.97 -22.91 -44.49
N HIS A 12 9.18 -22.38 -43.29
CA HIS A 12 8.38 -21.33 -42.67
C HIS A 12 9.18 -20.04 -42.41
N GLY A 13 10.39 -19.91 -42.96
CA GLY A 13 11.21 -18.71 -42.87
C GLY A 13 11.84 -18.46 -41.49
N ARG A 14 11.95 -19.48 -40.64
CA ARG A 14 12.54 -19.37 -39.29
C ARG A 14 13.99 -19.85 -39.29
N ARG A 15 14.81 -19.22 -38.46
CA ARG A 15 16.17 -19.71 -38.16
C ARG A 15 16.07 -20.75 -37.04
N PRO A 16 16.65 -21.96 -37.19
CA PRO A 16 16.68 -22.93 -36.12
C PRO A 16 17.51 -22.40 -34.95
N LEU A 17 16.99 -22.53 -33.73
CA LEU A 17 17.70 -22.18 -32.50
C LEU A 17 18.94 -23.09 -32.37
N THR A 18 20.11 -22.57 -32.73
CA THR A 18 21.38 -23.17 -32.38
C THR A 18 21.48 -23.20 -30.86
N ARG A 19 21.49 -24.42 -30.32
CA ARG A 19 21.80 -24.73 -28.93
C ARG A 19 23.13 -24.07 -28.60
N LEU A 20 23.11 -23.02 -27.76
CA LEU A 20 24.32 -22.41 -27.21
C LEU A 20 25.14 -23.53 -26.56
N GLY A 21 26.32 -23.79 -27.14
CA GLY A 21 27.25 -24.78 -26.67
C GLY A 21 27.71 -24.42 -25.25
N LEU A 22 27.35 -25.26 -24.29
CA LEU A 22 27.99 -25.29 -22.98
C LEU A 22 29.41 -25.85 -23.16
N GLY A 23 30.38 -24.95 -23.23
CA GLY A 23 31.79 -25.27 -23.03
C GLY A 23 32.05 -25.57 -21.55
N HIS A 24 32.74 -26.67 -21.30
CA HIS A 24 33.27 -27.05 -19.99
C HIS A 24 34.16 -25.94 -19.39
N GLY A 25 33.97 -25.62 -18.09
CA GLY A 25 35.08 -25.16 -17.25
C GLY A 25 35.07 -23.73 -16.69
N VAL A 26 33.93 -23.19 -16.25
CA VAL A 26 33.92 -22.03 -15.34
C VAL A 26 33.08 -22.37 -14.10
N PRO A 27 33.62 -22.31 -12.87
CA PRO A 27 32.82 -22.49 -11.67
C PRO A 27 31.82 -21.34 -11.57
N GLY A 28 30.52 -21.64 -11.62
CA GLY A 28 29.48 -20.68 -11.31
C GLY A 28 29.61 -20.19 -9.85
N PRO A 29 29.18 -18.94 -9.55
CA PRO A 29 29.18 -18.46 -8.18
C PRO A 29 28.31 -19.37 -7.31
N PRO A 30 28.66 -19.56 -6.02
CA PRO A 30 27.91 -20.48 -5.17
C PRO A 30 26.46 -19.99 -5.04
N LEU A 31 25.53 -20.83 -5.49
CA LEU A 31 24.11 -20.73 -5.17
C LEU A 31 23.94 -21.02 -3.67
N VAL A 32 24.17 -20.00 -2.85
CA VAL A 32 23.76 -20.01 -1.45
C VAL A 32 22.88 -18.79 -1.24
N ALA A 33 21.63 -18.89 -1.68
CA ALA A 33 20.55 -18.20 -1.02
C ALA A 33 19.89 -19.23 -0.12
N ASP A 34 20.46 -19.41 1.07
CA ASP A 34 19.79 -20.13 2.14
C ASP A 34 18.58 -19.29 2.59
N TRP A 35 17.40 -19.63 2.05
CA TRP A 35 16.13 -19.00 2.39
C TRP A 35 15.61 -19.39 3.78
N SER A 36 16.34 -20.23 4.53
CA SER A 36 15.91 -20.60 5.89
C SER A 36 15.85 -19.40 6.85
N SER A 37 16.59 -18.33 6.57
CA SER A 37 16.51 -17.07 7.32
C SER A 37 15.22 -16.29 7.07
N VAL A 38 14.57 -16.46 5.91
CA VAL A 38 13.26 -15.86 5.58
C VAL A 38 12.11 -16.64 6.22
N THR A 39 12.37 -17.88 6.67
CA THR A 39 11.43 -18.70 7.46
C THR A 39 11.61 -18.53 8.96
N THR A 40 12.28 -17.48 9.43
CA THR A 40 12.21 -17.11 10.85
C THR A 40 10.73 -16.90 11.16
N ARG A 41 10.14 -17.84 11.92
CA ARG A 41 8.74 -17.74 12.36
C ARG A 41 8.57 -16.34 12.92
N LEU A 42 7.76 -15.53 12.24
CA LEU A 42 7.25 -14.30 12.84
C LEU A 42 6.71 -14.71 14.21
N PRO A 43 7.14 -14.06 15.31
CA PRO A 43 6.61 -14.36 16.64
C PRO A 43 5.09 -14.33 16.54
N ASP A 44 4.41 -15.26 17.23
CA ASP A 44 2.95 -15.55 17.16
C ASP A 44 2.08 -14.28 17.16
N MET A 45 2.02 -13.61 16.01
CA MET A 45 1.25 -12.40 15.77
C MET A 45 0.07 -12.88 14.94
N PRO A 46 -1.17 -12.77 15.44
CA PRO A 46 -2.33 -13.20 14.69
C PRO A 46 -2.43 -12.33 13.43
N VAL A 47 -2.00 -12.89 12.30
CA VAL A 47 -2.36 -12.36 10.98
C VAL A 47 -3.83 -12.71 10.80
N ILE A 48 -4.72 -11.74 11.03
CA ILE A 48 -6.15 -11.90 10.77
C ILE A 48 -6.35 -11.84 9.25
N LEU A 49 -6.20 -13.00 8.60
CA LEU A 49 -6.65 -13.23 7.23
C LEU A 49 -8.15 -13.47 7.25
N GLY A 50 -8.91 -12.44 6.88
CA GLY A 50 -10.34 -12.57 6.56
C GLY A 50 -11.30 -12.49 7.75
N CYS A 51 -12.57 -12.33 7.37
CA CYS A 51 -13.76 -11.98 8.15
C CYS A 51 -14.05 -12.92 9.34
N ALA A 52 -13.23 -12.87 10.39
CA ALA A 52 -13.57 -13.45 11.67
C ALA A 52 -14.37 -12.41 12.48
N PRO A 53 -15.61 -12.70 12.90
CA PRO A 53 -16.35 -11.78 13.76
C PRO A 53 -15.56 -11.56 15.05
N ASN A 54 -15.07 -10.34 15.24
CA ASN A 54 -14.38 -9.97 16.46
C ASN A 54 -15.41 -9.84 17.59
N ARG A 55 -15.64 -10.92 18.33
CA ARG A 55 -16.55 -10.95 19.51
C ARG A 55 -16.07 -10.06 20.68
N ARG A 56 -14.96 -9.34 20.52
CA ARG A 56 -14.42 -8.36 21.47
C ARG A 56 -14.43 -6.92 20.94
N ALA A 57 -15.15 -6.62 19.87
CA ALA A 57 -15.35 -5.23 19.46
C ALA A 57 -16.24 -4.52 20.50
N SER A 58 -15.62 -3.97 21.55
CA SER A 58 -16.29 -3.20 22.61
C SER A 58 -16.92 -1.88 22.14
N ASN A 59 -16.77 -1.55 20.85
CA ASN A 59 -17.09 -0.26 20.26
C ASN A 59 -18.08 -0.38 19.08
N VAL A 60 -18.93 -1.43 19.03
CA VAL A 60 -19.98 -1.49 18.02
C VAL A 60 -21.20 -0.70 18.50
N SER A 61 -21.58 0.34 17.77
CA SER A 61 -22.78 1.11 18.07
C SER A 61 -24.04 0.36 17.65
N GLY A 62 -25.12 0.49 18.45
CA GLY A 62 -26.45 0.03 18.07
C GLY A 62 -26.70 -1.49 18.14
N GLY A 63 -25.90 -2.26 18.90
CA GLY A 63 -26.15 -3.69 19.14
C GLY A 63 -25.89 -4.60 17.93
N ARG A 64 -25.11 -4.14 16.96
CA ARG A 64 -24.69 -4.92 15.78
C ARG A 64 -23.51 -5.84 16.12
N ASP A 65 -23.37 -6.93 15.37
CA ASP A 65 -22.26 -7.89 15.51
C ASP A 65 -21.03 -7.54 14.64
N MET A 66 -21.12 -6.48 13.83
CA MET A 66 -20.11 -6.07 12.85
C MET A 66 -19.73 -4.61 13.09
N LYS A 67 -18.41 -4.34 13.17
CA LYS A 67 -17.88 -2.97 13.16
C LYS A 67 -17.82 -2.45 11.73
N THR A 68 -18.30 -1.23 11.49
CA THR A 68 -18.22 -0.55 10.20
C THR A 68 -17.28 0.63 10.24
N SER A 69 -16.55 0.86 9.15
CA SER A 69 -15.71 2.04 8.98
C SER A 69 -15.84 2.65 7.59
N LEU A 70 -15.56 3.95 7.47
CA LEU A 70 -15.64 4.70 6.22
C LEU A 70 -14.33 5.43 5.91
N GLY A 71 -13.71 5.08 4.78
CA GLY A 71 -12.62 5.86 4.20
C GLY A 71 -13.08 7.20 3.66
N ILE A 72 -12.58 8.29 4.24
CA ILE A 72 -13.09 9.63 3.94
C ILE A 72 -12.84 10.07 2.49
N TRP A 73 -11.83 9.49 1.83
CA TRP A 73 -11.50 9.72 0.42
C TRP A 73 -12.68 9.40 -0.52
N ALA A 74 -13.60 8.51 -0.14
CA ALA A 74 -14.80 8.20 -0.91
C ALA A 74 -15.77 9.40 -1.03
N PHE A 75 -15.58 10.44 -0.21
CA PHE A 75 -16.44 11.62 -0.16
C PHE A 75 -15.89 12.83 -0.92
N GLY A 76 -14.78 12.69 -1.65
CA GLY A 76 -14.18 13.77 -2.46
C GLY A 76 -14.92 14.06 -3.78
N SER A 77 -14.22 14.75 -4.70
CA SER A 77 -14.75 15.16 -6.01
C SER A 77 -15.04 14.00 -6.97
N MET A 78 -14.55 12.79 -6.69
CA MET A 78 -14.64 11.62 -7.55
C MET A 78 -13.94 11.83 -8.91
N ALA A 79 -12.73 12.37 -8.90
CA ALA A 79 -11.89 12.54 -10.08
C ALA A 79 -11.55 11.19 -10.74
N THR A 80 -11.52 11.17 -12.07
CA THR A 80 -11.06 10.01 -12.85
C THR A 80 -10.20 10.48 -14.02
N ARG A 81 -9.51 9.56 -14.70
CA ARG A 81 -8.76 9.88 -15.92
C ARG A 81 -9.61 10.45 -17.07
N PHE A 82 -10.93 10.21 -17.07
CA PHE A 82 -11.86 10.70 -18.10
C PHE A 82 -12.57 11.99 -17.70
N VAL A 83 -12.72 12.22 -16.40
CA VAL A 83 -13.32 13.43 -15.82
C VAL A 83 -12.37 13.97 -14.75
N PRO A 84 -11.31 14.72 -15.14
CA PRO A 84 -10.28 15.16 -14.20
C PRO A 84 -10.80 16.07 -13.07
N ALA A 85 -11.84 16.85 -13.35
CA ALA A 85 -12.51 17.68 -12.34
C ALA A 85 -13.42 16.87 -11.38
N GLY A 86 -13.67 15.60 -11.70
CA GLY A 86 -14.55 14.70 -10.95
C GLY A 86 -16.04 14.87 -11.24
N TYR A 87 -16.81 13.89 -10.79
CA TYR A 87 -18.28 13.88 -10.92
C TYR A 87 -18.99 14.75 -9.87
N LYS A 88 -18.26 15.24 -8.86
CA LYS A 88 -18.72 16.17 -7.84
C LYS A 88 -17.77 17.37 -7.75
N PRO A 89 -17.63 18.19 -8.82
CA PRO A 89 -16.61 19.23 -8.90
C PRO A 89 -16.76 20.30 -7.82
N GLY A 90 -17.97 20.53 -7.30
CA GLY A 90 -18.21 21.46 -6.18
C GLY A 90 -17.52 21.05 -4.87
N LEU A 91 -17.09 19.79 -4.74
CA LEU A 91 -16.36 19.27 -3.57
C LEU A 91 -14.84 19.27 -3.74
N ALA A 92 -14.31 19.79 -4.86
CA ALA A 92 -12.88 19.72 -5.16
C ALA A 92 -12.00 20.47 -4.14
N ASN A 93 -12.52 21.54 -3.54
CA ASN A 93 -11.81 22.38 -2.56
C ASN A 93 -12.33 22.18 -1.13
N GLU A 94 -13.18 21.16 -0.91
CA GLU A 94 -13.68 20.84 0.43
C GLU A 94 -12.51 20.43 1.33
N THR A 95 -12.45 21.03 2.52
CA THR A 95 -11.48 20.64 3.55
C THR A 95 -11.79 19.25 4.10
N THR A 96 -10.81 18.57 4.71
CA THR A 96 -11.09 17.28 5.36
C THR A 96 -12.17 17.42 6.44
N VAL A 97 -12.16 18.50 7.22
CA VAL A 97 -13.13 18.74 8.30
C VAL A 97 -14.56 18.84 7.77
N GLU A 98 -14.78 19.62 6.70
CA GLU A 98 -16.09 19.73 6.06
C GLU A 98 -16.56 18.37 5.51
N ARG A 99 -15.64 17.63 4.89
CA ARG A 99 -15.91 16.29 4.35
C ARG A 99 -16.33 15.31 5.46
N VAL A 100 -15.65 15.33 6.59
CA VAL A 100 -15.96 14.50 7.77
C VAL A 100 -17.34 14.86 8.32
N ARG A 101 -17.62 16.15 8.57
CA ARG A 101 -18.94 16.58 9.07
C ARG A 101 -20.06 16.09 8.16
N ARG A 102 -19.92 16.29 6.85
CA ARG A 102 -20.90 15.84 5.86
C ARG A 102 -21.08 14.32 5.85
N ALA A 103 -20.00 13.56 6.08
CA ALA A 103 -20.08 12.11 6.19
C ALA A 103 -20.76 11.64 7.48
N VAL A 104 -20.48 12.30 8.61
CA VAL A 104 -21.13 12.03 9.91
C VAL A 104 -22.61 12.40 9.88
N GLU A 105 -22.96 13.60 9.41
CA GLU A 105 -24.36 14.03 9.26
C GLU A 105 -25.18 13.10 8.35
N GLY A 106 -24.55 12.56 7.31
CA GLY A 106 -25.23 11.70 6.33
C GLY A 106 -25.29 10.23 6.70
N LEU A 107 -24.25 9.68 7.36
CA LEU A 107 -24.07 8.24 7.56
C LEU A 107 -23.65 7.84 8.99
N GLY A 108 -23.54 8.78 9.94
CA GLY A 108 -23.03 8.51 11.30
C GLY A 108 -23.77 7.38 12.02
N ASP A 109 -25.09 7.30 11.87
CA ASP A 109 -25.91 6.21 12.44
C ASP A 109 -25.54 4.80 11.92
N LEU A 110 -24.84 4.71 10.78
CA LEU A 110 -24.46 3.46 10.13
C LEU A 110 -22.96 3.14 10.28
N ILE A 111 -22.14 4.12 10.63
CA ILE A 111 -20.68 4.05 10.59
C ILE A 111 -20.13 4.17 12.02
N ASP A 112 -19.37 3.17 12.47
CA ASP A 112 -18.78 3.23 13.81
C ASP A 112 -17.50 4.10 13.84
N GLY A 113 -16.70 4.03 12.77
CA GLY A 113 -15.41 4.70 12.69
C GLY A 113 -15.02 5.19 11.30
N TYR A 114 -13.95 5.99 11.24
CA TYR A 114 -13.50 6.64 10.02
C TYR A 114 -12.03 6.34 9.72
N GLU A 115 -11.68 6.37 8.44
CA GLU A 115 -10.32 6.09 7.97
C GLU A 115 -9.77 7.25 7.15
N PHE A 116 -8.46 7.47 7.28
CA PHE A 116 -7.78 8.64 6.70
C PHE A 116 -6.39 8.29 6.18
N HIS A 117 -5.93 9.05 5.19
CA HIS A 117 -4.53 9.06 4.78
C HIS A 117 -3.70 10.06 5.60
N TYR A 118 -2.58 9.60 6.13
CA TYR A 118 -1.58 10.47 6.75
C TYR A 118 -0.53 10.95 5.74
N PRO A 119 -0.14 12.24 5.75
CA PRO A 119 -0.71 13.34 6.54
C PRO A 119 -1.80 14.14 5.79
N GLN A 120 -2.11 13.79 4.53
CA GLN A 120 -2.89 14.66 3.64
C GLN A 120 -4.34 14.86 4.10
N GLU A 121 -4.94 13.85 4.75
CA GLU A 121 -6.30 13.95 5.25
C GLU A 121 -6.32 14.18 6.76
N LEU A 122 -5.53 13.41 7.52
CA LEU A 122 -5.41 13.55 8.97
C LEU A 122 -3.95 13.62 9.40
N SER A 123 -3.62 14.62 10.21
CA SER A 123 -2.30 14.83 10.81
C SER A 123 -2.45 15.50 12.17
N GLU A 124 -1.32 15.72 12.84
CA GLU A 124 -1.24 16.48 14.09
C GLU A 124 -1.80 17.90 13.94
N GLU A 125 -1.69 18.50 12.75
CA GLU A 125 -2.08 19.90 12.49
C GLU A 125 -3.60 20.11 12.50
N ASN A 126 -4.37 19.11 12.09
CA ASN A 126 -5.83 19.22 11.95
C ASN A 126 -6.60 18.28 12.88
N LEU A 127 -5.91 17.53 13.75
CA LEU A 127 -6.49 16.49 14.59
C LEU A 127 -7.68 16.97 15.43
N ASP A 128 -7.55 18.12 16.10
CA ASP A 128 -8.60 18.63 16.98
C ASP A 128 -9.87 18.99 16.21
N GLN A 129 -9.72 19.57 15.02
CA GLN A 129 -10.85 19.93 14.16
C GLN A 129 -11.52 18.69 13.56
N VAL A 130 -10.74 17.66 13.21
CA VAL A 130 -11.28 16.40 12.71
C VAL A 130 -11.99 15.64 13.84
N ARG A 131 -11.46 15.64 15.06
CA ARG A 131 -12.13 15.05 16.23
C ARG A 131 -13.47 15.71 16.55
N ASP A 132 -13.54 17.03 16.47
CA ASP A 132 -14.81 17.77 16.58
C ASP A 132 -15.80 17.32 15.49
N ALA A 133 -15.33 17.27 14.23
CA ALA A 133 -16.16 16.84 13.11
C ALA A 133 -16.63 15.39 13.17
N LEU A 134 -15.89 14.52 13.87
CA LEU A 134 -16.23 13.12 14.07
C LEU A 134 -17.37 12.91 15.07
N ASP A 135 -17.77 13.92 15.84
CA ASP A 135 -18.91 13.85 16.78
C ASP A 135 -18.89 12.59 17.68
N GLY A 136 -17.71 12.23 18.18
CA GLY A 136 -17.51 11.07 19.05
C GLY A 136 -17.30 9.73 18.34
N HIS A 137 -17.35 9.67 17.00
CA HIS A 137 -16.91 8.50 16.24
C HIS A 137 -15.39 8.31 16.33
N ASP A 138 -14.93 7.06 16.24
CA ASP A 138 -13.50 6.76 16.33
C ASP A 138 -12.75 6.91 15.01
N VAL A 139 -11.44 7.12 15.10
CA VAL A 139 -10.53 6.92 13.98
C VAL A 139 -10.17 5.44 13.97
N TYR A 140 -10.79 4.68 13.08
CA TYR A 140 -10.63 3.23 13.04
C TYR A 140 -9.26 2.83 12.50
N CYS A 141 -8.85 3.44 11.39
CA CYS A 141 -7.62 3.07 10.72
C CYS A 141 -6.94 4.27 10.02
N LEU A 142 -5.62 4.31 10.06
CA LEU A 142 -4.80 5.22 9.28
C LEU A 142 -4.07 4.48 8.17
N ALA A 143 -4.14 5.04 6.96
CA ALA A 143 -3.40 4.59 5.79
C ALA A 143 -2.19 5.47 5.54
N THR A 144 -1.10 4.88 5.04
CA THR A 144 0.01 5.66 4.51
C THR A 144 -0.41 6.42 3.25
N GLY A 145 -0.25 7.75 3.23
CA GLY A 145 -0.63 8.61 2.11
C GLY A 145 0.42 8.71 1.00
N LEU A 146 1.30 7.71 0.82
CA LEU A 146 2.40 7.79 -0.16
C LEU A 146 1.88 7.98 -1.59
N HIS A 147 0.81 7.29 -1.98
CA HIS A 147 0.26 7.38 -3.33
C HIS A 147 -0.40 8.74 -3.66
N LEU A 148 -0.59 9.60 -2.65
CA LEU A 148 -1.09 10.96 -2.81
C LEU A 148 0.03 11.99 -3.00
N ASP A 149 1.31 11.58 -2.85
CA ASP A 149 2.46 12.46 -3.03
C ASP A 149 3.21 12.08 -4.33
N PRO A 150 3.33 13.01 -5.30
CA PRO A 150 3.97 12.73 -6.59
C PRO A 150 5.43 12.28 -6.47
N ARG A 151 6.09 12.53 -5.33
CA ARG A 151 7.43 12.01 -5.01
C ARG A 151 7.53 10.49 -5.20
N PHE A 152 6.47 9.77 -4.86
CA PHE A 152 6.48 8.31 -4.86
C PHE A 152 5.88 7.71 -6.15
N GLY A 153 5.73 8.50 -7.21
CA GLY A 153 5.18 8.04 -8.49
C GLY A 153 5.97 6.91 -9.19
N ARG A 154 7.17 6.57 -8.68
CA ARG A 154 8.02 5.44 -9.13
C ARG A 154 8.18 4.36 -8.06
N GLY A 155 7.28 4.32 -7.08
CA GLY A 155 7.37 3.47 -5.89
C GLY A 155 7.69 4.28 -4.64
N GLY A 156 7.24 3.78 -3.50
CA GLY A 156 7.58 4.29 -2.18
C GLY A 156 8.74 3.47 -1.62
N LEU A 157 8.39 2.40 -0.90
CA LEU A 157 9.33 1.44 -0.32
C LEU A 157 10.11 0.66 -1.39
N VAL A 158 9.57 0.51 -2.60
CA VAL A 158 10.23 -0.23 -3.70
C VAL A 158 10.89 0.67 -4.75
N SER A 159 10.90 1.99 -4.53
CA SER A 159 11.51 2.94 -5.45
C SER A 159 12.95 2.52 -5.79
N PRO A 160 13.41 2.61 -7.05
CA PRO A 160 14.82 2.39 -7.37
C PRO A 160 15.73 3.47 -6.73
N ASP A 161 15.18 4.65 -6.41
CA ASP A 161 15.90 5.73 -5.74
C ASP A 161 15.92 5.52 -4.22
N GLU A 162 17.13 5.44 -3.66
CA GLU A 162 17.34 5.16 -2.23
C GLU A 162 16.79 6.26 -1.32
N ALA A 163 16.97 7.53 -1.70
CA ALA A 163 16.46 8.65 -0.92
C ALA A 163 14.92 8.63 -0.84
N THR A 164 14.26 8.29 -1.94
CA THR A 164 12.80 8.09 -2.00
C THR A 164 12.36 6.95 -1.10
N ARG A 165 13.06 5.80 -1.09
CA ARG A 165 12.75 4.69 -0.17
C ARG A 165 12.91 5.10 1.30
N ALA A 166 14.00 5.80 1.63
CA ALA A 166 14.25 6.28 2.98
C ALA A 166 13.16 7.23 3.47
N GLU A 167 12.70 8.16 2.61
CA GLU A 167 11.61 9.07 2.93
C GLU A 167 10.25 8.36 3.03
N ALA A 168 9.98 7.36 2.18
CA ALA A 168 8.77 6.54 2.26
C ALA A 168 8.70 5.78 3.58
N LEU A 169 9.82 5.18 4.01
CA LEU A 169 9.93 4.50 5.29
C LEU A 169 9.75 5.49 6.45
N ARG A 170 10.45 6.64 6.44
CA ARG A 170 10.32 7.67 7.46
C ARG A 170 8.87 8.12 7.63
N ARG A 171 8.17 8.41 6.52
CA ARG A 171 6.75 8.83 6.56
C ARG A 171 5.84 7.72 7.07
N THR A 172 6.09 6.47 6.65
CA THR A 172 5.32 5.32 7.13
C THR A 172 5.49 5.12 8.64
N LEU A 173 6.71 5.21 9.17
CA LEU A 173 6.96 5.09 10.61
C LEU A 173 6.32 6.24 11.41
N ALA A 174 6.38 7.47 10.91
CA ALA A 174 5.70 8.61 11.53
C ALA A 174 4.17 8.43 11.55
N ALA A 175 3.60 7.94 10.46
CA ALA A 175 2.16 7.64 10.37
C ALA A 175 1.74 6.54 11.37
N ILE A 176 2.58 5.51 11.56
CA ILE A 176 2.33 4.45 12.56
C ILE A 176 2.44 5.01 13.98
N ASP A 177 3.44 5.86 14.23
CA ASP A 177 3.60 6.52 15.53
C ASP A 177 2.33 7.33 15.85
N PHE A 178 1.86 8.14 14.91
CA PHE A 178 0.62 8.90 15.03
C PHE A 178 -0.62 8.01 15.20
N ALA A 179 -0.75 6.92 14.43
CA ALA A 179 -1.83 5.95 14.61
C ALA A 179 -1.84 5.35 16.02
N GLY A 180 -0.66 5.08 16.58
CA GLY A 180 -0.51 4.62 17.96
C GLY A 180 -1.00 5.63 19.00
N GLU A 181 -0.78 6.92 18.78
CA GLU A 181 -1.30 7.98 19.67
C GLU A 181 -2.83 8.09 19.63
N LEU A 182 -3.43 7.76 18.48
CA LEU A 182 -4.89 7.74 18.33
C LEU A 182 -5.52 6.43 18.81
N GLY A 183 -4.73 5.38 19.03
CA GLY A 183 -5.23 4.02 19.24
C GLY A 183 -5.87 3.41 17.98
N ALA A 184 -5.57 3.97 16.80
CA ALA A 184 -6.08 3.51 15.52
C ALA A 184 -5.25 2.32 14.98
N HIS A 185 -5.86 1.47 14.16
CA HIS A 185 -5.12 0.48 13.40
C HIS A 185 -4.34 1.16 12.27
N PHE A 186 -3.32 0.49 11.72
CA PHE A 186 -2.58 0.99 10.57
C PHE A 186 -2.73 0.08 9.36
N ILE A 187 -2.96 0.65 8.18
CA ILE A 187 -3.09 -0.10 6.93
C ILE A 187 -2.06 0.35 5.89
N ILE A 188 -1.45 -0.62 5.23
CA ILE A 188 -0.62 -0.41 4.07
C ILE A 188 -1.36 -0.95 2.85
N TRP A 189 -1.75 -0.05 1.96
CA TRP A 189 -2.14 -0.39 0.60
C TRP A 189 -0.95 -0.11 -0.36
N PRO A 190 -0.33 -1.15 -0.93
CA PRO A 190 0.88 -1.02 -1.76
C PRO A 190 0.56 -0.60 -3.20
N GLY A 191 -0.38 0.33 -3.41
CA GLY A 191 -0.91 0.70 -4.73
C GLY A 191 0.11 1.28 -5.72
N ILE A 192 1.20 1.84 -5.20
CA ILE A 192 2.33 2.37 -5.99
C ILE A 192 3.57 1.48 -5.89
N GLU A 193 3.53 0.40 -5.11
CA GLU A 193 4.66 -0.50 -4.89
C GLU A 193 4.66 -1.60 -5.96
N GLY A 194 5.28 -1.31 -7.11
CA GLY A 194 5.32 -2.24 -8.22
C GLY A 194 5.98 -1.67 -9.47
N TYR A 195 5.45 -2.03 -10.62
CA TYR A 195 5.93 -1.58 -11.92
C TYR A 195 4.77 -1.48 -12.91
N ASN A 196 4.88 -0.57 -13.87
CA ASN A 196 3.88 -0.39 -14.93
C ASN A 196 4.18 -1.28 -16.16
N TYR A 197 5.44 -1.62 -16.38
CA TYR A 197 5.87 -2.41 -17.55
C TYR A 197 6.85 -3.52 -17.15
N PRO A 198 6.84 -4.65 -17.89
CA PRO A 198 7.87 -5.68 -17.73
C PRO A 198 9.28 -5.10 -17.86
N PHE A 199 10.21 -5.62 -17.05
CA PHE A 199 11.63 -5.24 -17.02
C PHE A 199 11.92 -3.78 -16.59
N GLN A 200 10.95 -3.08 -16.01
CA GLN A 200 11.12 -1.69 -15.55
C GLN A 200 11.87 -1.57 -14.21
N THR A 201 11.81 -2.60 -13.36
CA THR A 201 12.38 -2.59 -12.00
C THR A 201 13.14 -3.88 -11.72
N PRO A 202 14.21 -3.86 -10.91
CA PRO A 202 14.90 -5.07 -10.48
C PRO A 202 14.02 -5.88 -9.51
N TYR A 203 13.30 -6.88 -10.02
CA TYR A 203 12.24 -7.57 -9.27
C TYR A 203 12.68 -8.18 -7.93
N ARG A 204 13.87 -8.77 -7.88
CA ARG A 204 14.39 -9.41 -6.65
C ARG A 204 14.64 -8.36 -5.58
N GLU A 205 15.27 -7.27 -5.97
CA GLU A 205 15.64 -6.14 -5.11
C GLU A 205 14.39 -5.38 -4.66
N SER A 206 13.46 -5.10 -5.58
CA SER A 206 12.17 -4.49 -5.24
C SER A 206 11.40 -5.31 -4.22
N TRP A 207 11.36 -6.64 -4.36
CA TRP A 207 10.72 -7.50 -3.36
C TRP A 207 11.46 -7.50 -2.02
N ALA A 208 12.79 -7.52 -2.03
CA ALA A 208 13.59 -7.44 -0.81
C ALA A 208 13.33 -6.12 -0.05
N TRP A 209 13.34 -4.98 -0.74
CA TRP A 209 13.04 -3.68 -0.14
C TRP A 209 11.60 -3.60 0.38
N PHE A 210 10.64 -4.18 -0.34
CA PHE A 210 9.26 -4.23 0.11
C PHE A 210 9.13 -5.01 1.42
N VAL A 211 9.67 -6.23 1.47
CA VAL A 211 9.64 -7.08 2.68
C VAL A 211 10.34 -6.41 3.85
N GLU A 212 11.48 -5.76 3.62
CA GLU A 212 12.18 -4.98 4.64
C GLU A 212 11.30 -3.84 5.17
N GLY A 213 10.74 -3.02 4.28
CA GLY A 213 9.87 -1.90 4.66
C GLY A 213 8.62 -2.33 5.43
N ILE A 214 7.95 -3.39 4.97
CA ILE A 214 6.81 -3.99 5.68
C ILE A 214 7.25 -4.55 7.04
N GLY A 215 8.41 -5.21 7.13
CA GLY A 215 8.96 -5.71 8.38
C GLY A 215 9.20 -4.60 9.41
N ARG A 216 9.78 -3.46 8.98
CA ARG A 216 9.98 -2.29 9.83
C ARG A 216 8.65 -1.66 10.27
N ALA A 217 7.67 -1.60 9.38
CA ALA A 217 6.32 -1.14 9.74
C ALA A 217 5.65 -2.06 10.77
N ALA A 218 5.75 -3.38 10.59
CA ALA A 218 5.17 -4.36 11.51
C ALA A 218 5.82 -4.28 12.90
N GLU A 219 7.14 -4.14 12.96
CA GLU A 219 7.88 -3.96 14.21
C GLU A 219 7.42 -2.68 14.93
N ARG A 220 7.28 -1.57 14.20
CA ARG A 220 6.79 -0.31 14.78
C ARG A 220 5.33 -0.40 15.26
N CYS A 221 4.45 -1.06 14.51
CA CYS A 221 3.07 -1.27 14.94
C CYS A 221 3.02 -2.08 16.25
N ARG A 222 3.86 -3.11 16.38
CA ARG A 222 4.03 -3.90 17.61
C ARG A 222 4.50 -3.04 18.77
N GLU A 223 5.49 -2.16 18.57
CA GLU A 223 5.97 -1.21 19.60
C GLU A 223 4.87 -0.26 20.08
N ARG A 224 4.01 0.21 19.16
CA ARG A 224 2.88 1.10 19.47
C ARG A 224 1.62 0.35 19.95
N GLY A 225 1.64 -0.99 19.96
CA GLY A 225 0.51 -1.80 20.41
C GLY A 225 -0.70 -1.79 19.46
N ILE A 226 -0.49 -1.51 18.17
CA ILE A 226 -1.56 -1.45 17.16
C ILE A 226 -1.42 -2.58 16.12
N LEU A 227 -2.54 -2.92 15.47
CA LEU A 227 -2.56 -3.89 14.39
C LEU A 227 -2.08 -3.26 13.08
N LEU A 228 -1.30 -4.03 12.32
CA LEU A 228 -0.95 -3.74 10.93
C LEU A 228 -1.84 -4.55 10.00
N PHE A 229 -2.51 -3.87 9.06
CA PHE A 229 -3.23 -4.46 7.95
C PHE A 229 -2.44 -4.28 6.66
N LEU A 230 -2.45 -5.31 5.82
CA LEU A 230 -1.88 -5.26 4.48
C LEU A 230 -2.99 -5.48 3.47
N GLU A 231 -3.33 -4.45 2.71
CA GLU A 231 -4.38 -4.51 1.70
C GLU A 231 -3.82 -5.07 0.39
N HIS A 232 -4.03 -6.35 0.15
CA HIS A 232 -3.61 -6.98 -1.10
C HIS A 232 -4.42 -6.45 -2.29
N LYS A 233 -3.72 -6.04 -3.36
CA LYS A 233 -4.32 -5.68 -4.64
C LYS A 233 -3.47 -6.17 -5.80
N ASN A 234 -4.10 -6.88 -6.73
CA ASN A 234 -3.53 -7.11 -8.06
C ASN A 234 -3.87 -5.88 -8.92
N SER A 235 -2.85 -5.19 -9.43
CA SER A 235 -2.99 -4.01 -10.29
C SER A 235 -2.55 -4.33 -11.72
#